data_AF-A0A967ZVX4-F1
#
_entry.id   AF-A0A967ZVX4-F1
#
_cell.length_a   1.000
_cell.length_b   1.000
_cell.length_c   1.000
_cell.angle_alpha   90.00
_cell.angle_beta   90.00
_cell.angle_gamma   90.00
#
_symmetry.space_group_name_H-M   'P 1'
#
loop_
_entity.id
_entity.type
_entity.pdbx_description
1 polymer ?
#
loop_
_entity_poly.entity_id
_entity_poly.type
_entity_poly.pdbx_seq_one_letter_code
_entity_poly.pdbx_strand_id
1 'polypeptide(L)' 'MPLASPIGSGLGVVNPYYIREIKSRLEVPVIVDAGVGTASDACVTMEQGVDGVLMNTAIAAADDPVAMAAAMR' A
#
# COMPACT_ATOMS: atom_id res chain seq x y z
N MET A 1 8.42 11.13 -1.58
CA MET A 1 7.31 10.52 -2.34
C MET A 1 7.88 9.28 -3.02
N PRO A 2 7.61 8.08 -2.53
CA PRO A 2 6.36 7.63 -1.87
C PRO A 2 6.54 7.13 -0.42
N LEU A 3 5.43 6.80 0.23
CA LEU A 3 5.38 6.29 1.62
C LEU A 3 5.67 4.78 1.72
N ALA A 4 5.41 3.99 0.68
CA ALA A 4 5.76 2.58 0.61
C ALA A 4 6.99 2.33 -0.30
N SER A 5 6.83 2.26 -1.62
CA SER A 5 7.95 2.14 -2.58
C SER A 5 7.66 2.87 -3.89
N PRO A 6 8.67 3.21 -4.73
CA PRO A 6 8.49 3.92 -5.98
C PRO A 6 7.29 3.41 -6.80
N ILE A 7 6.55 4.32 -7.43
CA ILE A 7 5.34 3.98 -8.19
C ILE A 7 5.66 2.90 -9.22
N GLY A 8 4.88 1.82 -9.19
CA GLY A 8 5.03 0.70 -10.11
C GLY A 8 6.22 -0.23 -9.84
N SER A 9 6.98 -0.05 -8.75
CA SER A 9 8.13 -0.92 -8.44
C SER A 9 7.74 -2.25 -7.80
N GLY A 10 6.57 -2.31 -7.13
CA GLY A 10 6.10 -3.51 -6.43
C GLY A 10 7.03 -4.01 -5.31
N LEU A 11 7.76 -3.11 -4.63
CA LEU A 11 8.70 -3.49 -3.57
C LEU A 11 8.05 -3.53 -2.18
N GLY A 12 6.76 -3.22 -2.10
CA GLY A 12 6.00 -3.19 -0.85
C GLY A 12 6.35 -1.99 0.02
N VAL A 13 6.21 -2.15 1.33
CA VAL A 13 6.50 -1.11 2.32
C VAL A 13 7.99 -1.11 2.66
N VAL A 14 8.74 -0.14 2.13
CA VAL A 14 10.20 -0.05 2.39
C VAL A 14 10.50 0.48 3.79
N ASN A 15 9.62 1.33 4.34
CA ASN A 15 9.81 1.89 5.68
C ASN A 15 8.48 2.02 6.46
N PRO A 16 8.07 0.97 7.19
CA PRO A 16 6.81 0.99 7.96
C PRO A 16 6.84 1.98 9.14
N TYR A 17 8.03 2.30 9.67
CA TYR A 17 8.18 3.24 10.78
C TYR A 17 7.74 4.65 10.37
N TYR A 18 8.08 5.09 9.16
CA TYR A 18 7.65 6.41 8.67
C TYR A 18 6.14 6.52 8.48
N ILE A 19 5.49 5.45 8.02
CA ILE A 19 4.03 5.43 7.90
C ILE A 19 3.39 5.61 9.28
N ARG A 20 3.88 4.87 10.28
CA ARG A 20 3.39 4.95 11.66
C ARG A 20 3.60 6.34 12.27
N GLU A 21 4.76 6.94 12.05
CA GLU A 21 5.09 8.27 12.55
C GLU A 21 4.24 9.37 11.92
N ILE A 22 3.89 9.24 10.63
CA ILE A 22 2.96 10.16 9.98
C ILE A 22 1.55 9.96 10.53
N LYS A 23 1.09 8.71 10.64
CA LYS A 23 -0.25 8.41 11.16
C LYS A 23 -0.43 8.89 12.60
N SER A 24 0.58 8.79 13.46
CA SER A 24 0.51 9.23 14.86
C SER A 24 0.36 10.75 15.02
N ARG A 25 0.76 11.54 14.01
CA ARG A 25 0.73 13.01 14.03
C ARG A 25 -0.52 13.62 13.39
N LEU A 26 -1.35 12.80 12.75
CA LEU A 26 -2.50 13.26 11.96
C LEU A 26 -3.81 12.74 12.54
N GLU A 27 -4.77 13.64 12.70
CA GLU A 27 -6.15 13.32 13.11
C GLU A 27 -7.09 13.09 11.91
N VAL A 28 -6.56 13.26 10.69
CA VAL A 28 -7.30 13.05 9.44
C VAL A 28 -7.01 11.65 8.86
N PRO A 29 -7.87 11.13 7.98
CA PRO A 29 -7.60 9.88 7.28
C PRO A 29 -6.29 9.95 6.47
N VAL A 30 -5.48 8.91 6.58
CA VAL A 30 -4.20 8.72 5.89
C VAL A 30 -4.33 7.53 4.96
N ILE A 31 -4.13 7.77 3.67
CA ILE A 31 -4.10 6.75 2.64
C ILE A 31 -2.67 6.59 2.15
N VAL A 32 -2.15 5.35 2.13
CA VAL A 32 -0.86 5.05 1.51
C VAL A 32 -1.07 4.79 0.03
N ASP A 33 -0.43 5.60 -0.79
CA ASP A 33 -0.41 5.44 -2.24
C ASP A 33 0.93 4.86 -2.70
N ALA A 34 0.83 3.95 -3.67
CA ALA A 34 1.91 3.36 -4.44
C ALA A 34 2.90 2.46 -3.69
N GLY A 35 3.39 1.46 -4.40
CA GLY A 35 4.49 0.60 -3.95
C GLY A 35 4.08 -0.79 -3.46
N VAL A 36 2.81 -0.98 -3.09
CA VAL A 36 2.23 -2.33 -2.90
C VAL A 36 2.33 -3.13 -4.19
N GLY A 37 2.85 -4.35 -4.11
CA GLY A 37 2.92 -5.30 -5.22
C GLY A 37 2.00 -6.52 -5.05
N THR A 38 1.70 -6.87 -3.80
CA THR A 38 0.94 -8.08 -3.43
C THR A 38 -0.06 -7.79 -2.31
N ALA A 39 -1.00 -8.72 -2.09
CA ALA A 39 -1.96 -8.63 -0.99
C ALA A 39 -1.28 -8.56 0.40
N SER A 40 -0.15 -9.24 0.59
CA SER A 40 0.62 -9.16 1.83
C SER A 40 1.22 -7.77 2.06
N ASP A 41 1.67 -7.07 1.00
CA ASP A 41 2.15 -5.69 1.14
C ASP A 41 1.03 -4.75 1.57
N ALA A 42 -0.18 -4.93 1.00
CA ALA A 42 -1.36 -4.17 1.41
C ALA A 42 -1.71 -4.43 2.87
N CYS A 43 -1.67 -5.69 3.31
CA CYS A 43 -1.92 -6.07 4.70
C CYS A 43 -0.90 -5.41 5.66
N VAL A 44 0.40 -5.54 5.39
CA VAL A 44 1.47 -4.92 6.20
C VAL A 44 1.32 -3.41 6.26
N THR A 45 0.85 -2.79 5.17
CA THR A 45 0.56 -1.34 5.13
C THR A 45 -0.59 -1.00 6.09
N MET A 46 -1.71 -1.72 6.01
CA MET A 46 -2.88 -1.53 6.86
C MET A 46 -2.56 -1.76 8.35
N GLU A 47 -1.70 -2.73 8.67
CA GLU A 47 -1.21 -3.00 10.02
C GLU A 47 -0.45 -1.81 10.65
N GLN A 48 0.02 -0.84 9.85
CA GLN A 48 0.61 0.40 10.38
C GLN A 48 -0.44 1.42 10.86
N GLY A 49 -1.74 1.11 10.76
CA GLY A 49 -2.84 1.92 11.27
C GLY A 49 -3.37 2.96 10.28
N VAL A 50 -3.05 2.82 8.99
CA VAL A 50 -3.57 3.70 7.94
C VAL A 50 -5.04 3.38 7.63
N ASP A 51 -5.74 4.35 7.06
CA ASP A 51 -7.19 4.25 6.81
C ASP A 51 -7.50 3.63 5.45
N GLY A 52 -6.50 3.49 4.59
CA GLY A 52 -6.64 2.81 3.30
C GLY A 52 -5.35 2.74 2.50
N VAL A 53 -5.41 1.98 1.41
CA VAL A 53 -4.35 1.83 0.43
C VAL A 53 -4.89 2.17 -0.95
N LEU A 54 -4.20 3.04 -1.68
CA LEU A 54 -4.46 3.32 -3.09
C LEU A 54 -3.43 2.57 -3.93
N MET A 55 -3.89 1.76 -4.89
CA MET A 55 -3.03 0.96 -5.75
C MET A 55 -3.58 0.89 -7.17
N ASN A 56 -2.67 0.71 -8.13
CA ASN A 56 -3.02 0.53 -9.55
C ASN A 56 -2.17 -0.58 -10.19
N THR A 57 -0.85 -0.41 -10.26
CA THR A 57 0.05 -1.31 -11.01
C THR A 57 -0.03 -2.76 -10.54
N ALA A 58 -0.13 -3.00 -9.22
CA ALA A 58 -0.24 -4.37 -8.69
C ALA A 58 -1.43 -5.14 -9.25
N ILE A 59 -2.57 -4.47 -9.45
CA ILE A 59 -3.78 -5.09 -10.01
C ILE A 59 -3.69 -5.11 -11.53
N ALA A 60 -3.45 -3.96 -12.16
CA ALA A 60 -3.55 -3.80 -13.61
C ALA A 60 -2.46 -4.56 -14.40
N ALA A 61 -1.31 -4.83 -13.78
CA ALA A 61 -0.20 -5.56 -14.40
C ALA A 61 -0.05 -7.01 -13.91
N ALA A 62 -1.00 -7.52 -13.12
CA ALA A 62 -1.01 -8.94 -12.73
C ALA A 62 -1.39 -9.84 -13.91
N ASP A 63 -0.97 -11.10 -13.86
CA ASP A 63 -1.34 -12.12 -14.86
C ASP A 63 -2.87 -12.32 -14.93
N ASP A 64 -3.54 -12.28 -13.76
CA ASP A 64 -4.99 -12.24 -13.63
C ASP A 64 -5.41 -11.02 -12.77
N PRO A 65 -5.73 -9.88 -13.41
CA PRO A 65 -6.13 -8.66 -12.70
C PRO A 65 -7.39 -8.81 -11.85
N VAL A 66 -8.33 -9.67 -12.24
CA VAL A 66 -9.59 -9.86 -11.50
C VAL A 66 -9.33 -10.67 -10.24
N ALA A 67 -8.54 -11.74 -10.34
CA ALA A 67 -8.10 -12.51 -9.18
C ALA A 67 -7.25 -11.65 -8.22
N MET A 68 -6.35 -10.82 -8.74
CA MET A 68 -5.55 -9.90 -7.91
C MET A 68 -6.42 -8.86 -7.22
N ALA A 69 -7.41 -8.28 -7.91
CA ALA A 69 -8.36 -7.36 -7.28
C ALA A 69 -9.15 -8.02 -6.14
N ALA A 70 -9.54 -9.30 -6.32
CA ALA A 70 -10.18 -10.06 -5.25
C ALA A 70 -9.24 -10.36 -4.08
N ALA A 71 -7.95 -10.58 -4.32
CA ALA A 71 -6.95 -10.80 -3.28
C ALA A 71 -6.61 -9.53 -2.47
N MET A 72 -6.77 -8.34 -3.07
CA MET A 72 -6.52 -7.04 -2.43
C MET A 72 -7.70 -6.51 -1.60
N ARG A 73 -8.86 -7.17 -1.68
CA ARG A 73 -10.09 -6.80 -0.99
C ARG A 73 -10.15 -7.37 0.43
#